data_AF-A0A660PK19-F1
#
_entry.id   AF-A0A660PK19-F1
#
_cell.length_a   1.000
_cell.length_b   1.000
_cell.length_c   1.000
_cell.angle_alpha   90.00
_cell.angle_beta   90.00
_cell.angle_gamma   90.00
#
_symmetry.space_group_name_H-M   'P 1'
#
loop_
_entity.id
_entity.type
_entity.pdbx_description
1 polymer ?
#
loop_
_entity_poly.entity_id
_entity_poly.type
_entity_poly.pdbx_seq_one_letter_code
_entity_poly.pdbx_strand_id
1 'polypeptide(L)'
;PVSNFISAFLFGLLFRLLYPILPDSGISAIILGMIFFGVWINLILTIFNLLPIPPLDGFHILEGLVSTDTYVALQPLKRFGPMILLGLIIISSFTGLGIFRMIFNPFLAVFGSLFTGQSLAF
;
A
#
# COMPACT_ATOMS: atom_id res chain seq x y z
N PRO A 1 -1.33 -7.28 -6.18
CA PRO A 1 -0.37 -6.75 -5.17
C PRO A 1 1.13 -6.86 -5.53
N VAL A 2 1.61 -8.00 -6.04
CA VAL A 2 3.05 -8.26 -6.26
C VAL A 2 3.71 -7.23 -7.20
N SER A 3 3.03 -6.85 -8.27
CA SER A 3 3.54 -5.82 -9.21
C SER A 3 3.82 -4.48 -8.52
N ASN A 4 2.93 -4.05 -7.62
CA ASN A 4 3.12 -2.82 -6.85
C ASN A 4 4.30 -2.97 -5.89
N PHE A 5 4.46 -4.12 -5.23
CA PHE A 5 5.59 -4.36 -4.34
C PHE A 5 6.93 -4.32 -5.08
N ILE A 6 7.00 -4.95 -6.26
CA ILE A 6 8.19 -4.91 -7.12
C ILE A 6 8.45 -3.47 -7.58
N SER A 7 7.42 -2.73 -7.98
CA SER A 7 7.55 -1.32 -8.39
C SER A 7 8.08 -0.45 -7.26
N ALA A 8 7.58 -0.62 -6.02
CA ALA A 8 8.10 0.05 -4.84
C ALA A 8 9.57 -0.28 -4.59
N PHE A 9 9.96 -1.55 -4.74
CA PHE A 9 11.35 -1.96 -4.61
C PHE A 9 12.24 -1.30 -5.67
N LEU A 10 11.82 -1.28 -6.94
CA LEU A 10 12.59 -0.68 -8.03
C LEU A 10 12.74 0.84 -7.85
N PHE A 11 11.66 1.55 -7.48
CA PHE A 11 11.75 2.96 -7.14
C PHE A 11 12.63 3.21 -5.92
N GLY A 12 12.58 2.35 -4.90
CA GLY A 12 13.38 2.50 -3.70
C GLY A 12 14.86 2.27 -3.96
N LEU A 13 15.20 1.27 -4.78
CA LEU A 13 16.55 1.04 -5.26
C LEU A 13 17.06 2.25 -6.05
N LEU A 14 16.25 2.79 -6.96
CA LEU A 14 16.59 3.99 -7.72
C LEU A 14 16.81 5.20 -6.79
N PHE A 15 15.93 5.41 -5.81
CA PHE A 15 16.08 6.46 -4.82
C PHE A 15 17.37 6.31 -4.03
N ARG A 16 17.67 5.11 -3.53
CA ARG A 16 18.88 4.80 -2.77
C ARG A 16 20.16 5.13 -3.54
N LEU A 17 20.18 4.86 -4.84
CA LEU A 17 21.34 5.13 -5.69
C LEU A 17 21.50 6.61 -6.03
N LEU A 18 20.39 7.32 -6.25
CA LEU A 18 20.42 8.73 -6.71
C LEU A 18 20.50 9.74 -5.56
N TYR A 19 19.89 9.45 -4.41
CA TYR A 19 19.85 10.34 -3.25
C TYR A 19 21.22 10.86 -2.79
N PRO A 20 22.29 10.04 -2.68
CA PRO A 20 23.60 10.54 -2.25
C PRO A 20 24.36 11.33 -3.34
N ILE A 21 23.92 11.29 -4.59
CA ILE A 21 24.61 11.88 -5.74
C ILE A 21 23.96 13.20 -6.16
N LEU A 22 22.63 13.25 -6.12
CA LEU A 22 21.86 14.40 -6.56
C LEU A 22 21.76 15.48 -5.47
N PRO A 23 21.91 16.78 -5.81
CA PRO A 23 21.66 17.85 -4.87
C PRO A 23 20.20 17.87 -4.42
N ASP A 24 19.97 18.13 -3.14
CA ASP A 24 18.62 18.31 -2.57
C ASP A 24 18.09 19.73 -2.82
N SER A 25 18.10 20.17 -4.08
CA SER A 25 17.58 21.48 -4.48
C SER A 25 17.15 21.49 -5.96
N GLY A 26 16.31 22.47 -6.33
CA GLY A 26 15.88 22.66 -7.71
C GLY A 26 15.17 21.44 -8.32
N ILE A 27 15.52 21.11 -9.57
CA ILE A 27 14.88 20.02 -10.33
C ILE A 27 15.23 18.65 -9.74
N SER A 28 16.44 18.46 -9.21
CA SER A 28 16.84 17.17 -8.64
C SER A 28 16.03 16.82 -7.39
N ALA A 29 15.69 17.80 -6.55
CA ALA A 29 14.78 17.60 -5.42
C ALA A 29 13.39 17.13 -5.87
N ILE A 30 12.86 17.71 -6.95
CA ILE A 30 11.57 17.30 -7.52
C ILE A 30 11.65 15.85 -8.01
N ILE A 31 12.71 15.49 -8.72
CA ILE A 31 12.91 14.11 -9.23
C ILE A 31 13.01 13.12 -8.06
N LEU A 32 13.83 13.41 -7.05
CA LEU A 32 13.96 12.56 -5.86
C LEU A 32 12.62 12.43 -5.13
N GLY A 33 11.87 13.52 -4.98
CA GLY A 33 10.53 13.51 -4.40
C GLY A 33 9.53 12.66 -5.20
N MET A 34 9.56 12.72 -6.52
CA MET A 34 8.72 11.88 -7.38
C MET A 34 9.05 10.39 -7.25
N ILE A 35 10.35 10.05 -7.22
CA ILE A 35 10.79 8.66 -7.02
C ILE A 35 10.35 8.16 -5.65
N PHE A 36 10.58 8.97 -4.61
CA PHE A 36 10.16 8.67 -3.25
C PHE A 36 8.64 8.46 -3.15
N PHE A 37 7.86 9.35 -3.77
CA PHE A 37 6.41 9.21 -3.85
C PHE A 37 6.01 7.92 -4.58
N GLY A 38 6.76 7.54 -5.63
CA GLY A 38 6.64 6.26 -6.33
C GLY A 38 6.81 5.06 -5.41
N VAL A 39 7.78 5.08 -4.48
CA VAL A 39 7.90 4.05 -3.43
C VAL A 39 6.66 4.02 -2.55
N TRP A 40 6.30 5.19 -2.01
CA TRP A 40 5.23 5.33 -1.03
C TRP A 40 3.87 4.86 -1.57
N ILE A 41 3.48 5.34 -2.76
CA ILE A 41 2.19 4.98 -3.37
C ILE A 41 2.12 3.49 -3.69
N ASN A 42 3.20 2.89 -4.19
CA ASN A 42 3.23 1.48 -4.54
C ASN A 42 3.21 0.57 -3.30
N LEU A 43 3.85 0.97 -2.20
CA LEU A 43 3.72 0.25 -0.93
C LEU A 43 2.29 0.33 -0.38
N ILE A 44 1.66 1.51 -0.41
CA ILE A 44 0.25 1.67 -0.04
C ILE A 44 -0.65 0.79 -0.89
N LEU A 45 -0.50 0.82 -2.21
CA LEU A 45 -1.28 -0.01 -3.11
C LEU A 45 -1.03 -1.51 -2.90
N THR A 46 0.19 -1.89 -2.47
CA THR A 46 0.48 -3.27 -2.11
C THR A 46 -0.34 -3.71 -0.91
N ILE A 47 -0.26 -2.99 0.20
CA ILE A 47 -0.98 -3.37 1.43
C ILE A 47 -2.49 -3.21 1.29
N PHE A 48 -2.95 -2.18 0.57
CA PHE A 48 -4.36 -2.01 0.25
C PHE A 48 -4.88 -3.20 -0.55
N ASN A 49 -4.16 -3.65 -1.59
CA ASN A 49 -4.55 -4.84 -2.35
C ASN A 49 -4.37 -6.17 -1.59
N LEU A 50 -3.79 -6.17 -0.38
CA LEU A 50 -3.75 -7.36 0.47
C LEU A 50 -4.92 -7.43 1.47
N LEU A 51 -5.73 -6.37 1.59
CA LEU A 51 -6.91 -6.39 2.44
C LEU A 51 -7.92 -7.41 1.93
N PRO A 52 -8.49 -8.27 2.79
CA PRO A 52 -9.47 -9.30 2.40
C PRO A 52 -10.87 -8.70 2.25
N ILE A 53 -11.01 -7.64 1.45
CA ILE A 53 -12.25 -6.92 1.20
C ILE A 53 -12.45 -6.82 -0.32
N PRO A 54 -13.58 -7.27 -0.90
CA PRO A 54 -13.83 -7.10 -2.32
C PRO A 54 -13.93 -5.62 -2.70
N PRO A 55 -13.46 -5.20 -3.89
CA PRO A 55 -12.93 -6.00 -5.00
C PRO A 55 -11.40 -6.17 -4.98
N LEU A 56 -10.75 -6.01 -3.82
CA LEU A 56 -9.29 -6.00 -3.71
C LEU A 56 -8.71 -7.40 -3.95
N ASP A 57 -7.49 -7.45 -4.50
CA ASP A 57 -6.82 -8.72 -4.84
C ASP A 57 -6.76 -9.70 -3.64
N GLY A 58 -6.58 -9.18 -2.42
CA GLY A 58 -6.51 -9.94 -1.17
C GLY A 58 -7.78 -10.73 -0.87
N PHE A 59 -8.94 -10.25 -1.33
CA PHE A 59 -10.18 -11.00 -1.24
C PHE A 59 -10.17 -12.24 -2.15
N HIS A 60 -9.64 -12.12 -3.37
CA HIS A 60 -9.49 -13.26 -4.27
C HIS A 60 -8.45 -14.27 -3.78
N ILE A 61 -7.38 -13.79 -3.13
CA ILE A 61 -6.43 -14.66 -2.44
C ILE A 61 -7.14 -15.45 -1.33
N LEU A 62 -7.97 -14.78 -0.51
CA LEU A 62 -8.77 -15.44 0.52
C LEU A 62 -9.73 -16.47 -0.08
N GLU A 63 -10.45 -16.14 -1.16
CA GLU A 63 -11.35 -17.06 -1.87
C GLU A 63 -10.64 -18.35 -2.31
N GLY A 64 -9.38 -18.27 -2.73
CA GLY A 64 -8.57 -19.42 -3.13
C GLY A 64 -8.06 -20.29 -1.96
N LEU A 65 -8.10 -19.77 -0.72
CA LEU A 65 -7.59 -20.45 0.47
C LEU A 65 -8.68 -21.09 1.34
N VAL A 66 -9.92 -20.63 1.22
CA VAL A 66 -11.02 -21.09 2.07
C VAL A 66 -11.71 -22.34 1.52
N SER A 67 -12.43 -23.06 2.39
CA SER A 67 -13.26 -24.20 1.99
C SER A 67 -14.44 -23.77 1.10
N THR A 68 -15.04 -24.72 0.37
CA THR A 68 -16.22 -24.47 -0.47
C THR A 68 -17.38 -23.87 0.32
N ASP A 69 -17.63 -24.35 1.54
CA ASP A 69 -18.71 -23.84 2.39
C ASP A 69 -18.47 -22.38 2.77
N THR A 70 -17.23 -22.05 3.12
CA THR A 70 -16.83 -20.67 3.44
C THR A 70 -16.92 -19.77 2.21
N TYR A 71 -16.52 -20.26 1.03
CA TYR A 71 -16.65 -19.51 -0.22
C TYR A 71 -18.10 -19.13 -0.53
N VAL A 72 -19.05 -20.05 -0.30
CA VAL A 72 -20.49 -19.77 -0.44
C VAL A 72 -20.93 -18.73 0.60
N ALA A 73 -20.47 -18.85 1.84
CA ALA A 73 -20.78 -17.89 2.90
C ALA A 73 -20.22 -16.47 2.62
N LEU A 74 -19.15 -16.34 1.83
CA LEU A 74 -18.55 -15.04 1.45
C LEU A 74 -19.25 -14.35 0.27
N GLN A 75 -20.18 -15.01 -0.45
CA GLN A 75 -20.86 -14.43 -1.61
C GLN A 75 -21.60 -13.10 -1.32
N PRO A 76 -22.32 -12.94 -0.18
CA PRO A 76 -22.95 -11.67 0.14
C PRO A 76 -21.92 -10.54 0.32
N LEU A 77 -20.76 -10.85 0.91
CA LEU A 77 -19.68 -9.88 1.09
C LEU A 77 -19.17 -9.39 -0.27
N LYS A 78 -19.05 -10.28 -1.26
CA LYS A 78 -18.65 -9.94 -2.64
C LYS A 78 -19.57 -8.91 -3.29
N ARG A 79 -20.89 -9.03 -3.08
CA ARG A 79 -21.90 -8.11 -3.63
C ARG A 79 -21.79 -6.71 -3.02
N PHE A 80 -21.59 -6.61 -1.71
CA PHE A 80 -21.53 -5.33 -0.99
C PHE A 80 -20.11 -4.80 -0.78
N GLY A 81 -19.09 -5.56 -1.18
CA GLY A 81 -17.68 -5.27 -0.94
C GLY A 81 -17.26 -3.84 -1.29
N PRO A 82 -17.53 -3.34 -2.52
CA PRO A 82 -17.21 -1.96 -2.89
C PRO A 82 -17.84 -0.91 -1.96
N MET A 83 -19.09 -1.13 -1.52
CA MET A 83 -19.79 -0.21 -0.60
C MET A 83 -19.20 -0.28 0.81
N ILE A 84 -18.82 -1.48 1.27
CA ILE A 84 -18.16 -1.68 2.56
C ILE A 84 -16.79 -1.00 2.57
N LEU A 85 -16.00 -1.19 1.51
CA LEU A 85 -14.70 -0.55 1.36
C LEU A 85 -14.83 0.98 1.34
N LEU A 86 -15.77 1.51 0.56
CA LEU A 86 -16.04 2.95 0.51
C LEU A 86 -16.47 3.49 1.89
N GLY A 87 -17.39 2.80 2.56
CA GLY A 87 -17.82 3.14 3.91
C GLY A 87 -16.65 3.16 4.89
N LEU A 88 -15.76 2.17 4.82
CA LEU A 88 -14.57 2.08 5.68
C LEU A 88 -13.59 3.23 5.42
N ILE A 89 -13.38 3.62 4.16
CA ILE A 89 -12.57 4.78 3.77
C ILE A 89 -13.17 6.08 4.32
N ILE A 90 -14.47 6.30 4.08
CA ILE A 90 -15.17 7.51 4.53
C ILE A 90 -15.15 7.59 6.07
N ILE A 91 -15.55 6.52 6.75
CA ILE A 91 -15.58 6.49 8.22
C ILE A 91 -14.17 6.75 8.77
N SER A 92 -13.14 6.05 8.27
CA SER A 92 -11.76 6.27 8.74
C SER A 92 -11.28 7.70 8.49
N SER A 93 -11.72 8.35 7.40
CA SER A 93 -11.34 9.72 7.08
C SER A 93 -12.07 10.76 7.95
N PHE A 94 -13.37 10.57 8.21
CA PHE A 94 -14.19 11.53 8.94
C PHE A 94 -14.03 11.42 10.46
N THR A 95 -13.88 10.20 10.98
CA THR A 95 -13.75 9.97 12.43
C THR A 95 -12.33 10.19 12.94
N GLY A 96 -11.34 10.25 12.04
CA GLY A 96 -9.93 10.33 12.42
C GLY A 96 -9.40 9.07 13.11
N LEU A 97 -10.16 7.95 13.10
CA LEU A 97 -9.80 6.70 13.79
C LEU A 97 -8.48 6.08 13.31
N GLY A 98 -7.92 6.57 12.19
CA GLY A 98 -6.56 6.21 11.78
C GLY A 98 -6.38 4.72 11.49
N ILE A 99 -7.45 3.97 11.20
CA ILE A 99 -7.41 2.52 11.00
C ILE A 99 -6.39 2.16 9.91
N PHE A 100 -6.45 2.86 8.77
CA PHE A 100 -5.47 2.69 7.71
C PHE A 100 -4.07 3.09 8.14
N ARG A 101 -3.89 4.15 8.94
CA ARG A 101 -2.56 4.53 9.45
C ARG A 101 -1.99 3.44 10.35
N MET A 102 -2.80 2.86 11.25
CA MET A 102 -2.37 1.79 12.14
C MET A 102 -1.92 0.54 11.38
N ILE A 103 -2.60 0.21 10.27
CA ILE A 103 -2.24 -0.94 9.42
C ILE A 103 -1.07 -0.60 8.50
N PHE A 104 -1.06 0.59 7.90
CA PHE A 104 -0.12 0.95 6.83
C PHE A 104 1.22 1.43 7.37
N ASN A 105 1.25 2.28 8.41
CA ASN A 105 2.48 2.86 8.92
C ASN A 105 3.56 1.83 9.30
N PRO A 106 3.30 0.72 10.03
CA PRO A 106 4.37 -0.24 10.32
C PRO A 106 4.93 -0.87 9.05
N PHE A 107 4.06 -1.19 8.09
CA PHE A 107 4.48 -1.75 6.80
C PHE A 107 5.30 -0.73 5.99
N LEU A 108 4.84 0.51 5.91
CA LEU A 108 5.54 1.59 5.23
C LEU A 108 6.89 1.89 5.90
N ALA A 109 6.95 1.93 7.23
CA ALA A 109 8.18 2.15 7.99
C ALA A 109 9.21 1.07 7.68
N VAL A 110 8.83 -0.20 7.76
CA VAL A 110 9.76 -1.31 7.52
C VAL A 110 10.19 -1.36 6.06
N PHE A 111 9.25 -1.45 5.10
CA PHE A 111 9.60 -1.65 3.70
C PHE A 111 10.10 -0.38 3.02
N GLY A 112 9.54 0.78 3.37
CA GLY A 112 10.01 2.07 2.87
C GLY A 112 11.44 2.36 3.30
N SER A 113 11.78 2.15 4.58
CA SER A 113 13.17 2.31 5.04
C SER A 113 14.10 1.27 4.42
N LEU A 114 13.66 0.01 4.36
CA LEU A 114 14.41 -1.08 3.73
C LEU A 114 14.70 -0.82 2.24
N PHE A 115 13.77 -0.22 1.50
CA PHE A 115 13.94 0.00 0.06
C PHE A 115 14.73 1.28 -0.23
N THR A 116 14.41 2.38 0.44
CA THR A 116 15.10 3.67 0.25
C THR A 116 16.47 3.73 0.92
N GLY A 117 16.70 2.93 1.97
CA GLY A 117 17.91 3.01 2.80
C GLY A 117 17.94 4.21 3.74
N GLN A 118 16.80 4.91 3.89
CA GLN A 118 16.66 6.03 4.80
C GLN A 118 15.80 5.65 5.99
N SER A 119 16.08 6.21 7.17
CA SER A 119 15.17 6.12 8.31
C SER A 119 14.00 7.07 8.08
N LEU A 120 12.92 6.56 7.48
CA LEU A 120 11.73 7.34 7.18
C LEU A 120 10.79 7.38 8.39
N ALA A 121 10.45 8.57 8.83
CA ALA A 121 9.33 8.78 9.75
C ALA A 121 8.04 8.93 8.92
N PHE A 122 7.12 7.97 9.06
CA PHE A 122 5.79 7.98 8.43
C PHE A 122 4.68 8.26 9.44
#